data_AF-A0AAD7HRG8-F1
#
_entry.id   AF-A0AAD7HRG8-F1
#
_cell.length_a   1.000
_cell.length_b   1.000
_cell.length_c   1.000
_cell.angle_alpha   90.00
_cell.angle_beta   90.00
_cell.angle_gamma   90.00
#
_symmetry.space_group_name_H-M   'P 1'
#
loop_
_entity.id
_entity.type
_entity.pdbx_description
1 polymer ?
#
loop_
_entity_poly.entity_id
_entity_poly.type
_entity_poly.pdbx_seq_one_letter_code
_entity_poly.pdbx_strand_id
1 'polypeptide(L)'
;IADKAEKLDDFIRRGLYSYYNKDQRRVHYPMDQNPAPNTSPLASHAEIYNFALLDGRRITPTSRSSRNTAGSSIVQARIANKRYAGEIRSIFVHRQPGVPDSSETLLASIAWMKRSDYTPLDNPVFIWDRFPELGVETWELNQFVDPLSHDPPMIMHLRDLHCQLSRGTVTHTVPNMWITATMDR
;
A
#
# COMPACT_ATOMS: atom_id res chain seq x y z
N ILE A 1 15.93 7.08 9.75
CA ILE A 1 17.11 6.20 9.95
C ILE A 1 16.66 4.83 9.47
N ALA A 2 17.31 4.28 8.44
CA ALA A 2 17.05 2.91 8.00
C ALA A 2 17.44 1.95 9.14
N ASP A 3 16.62 0.96 9.42
CA ASP A 3 17.05 -0.17 10.22
C ASP A 3 18.00 -1.04 9.39
N LYS A 4 18.73 -1.94 10.07
CA LYS A 4 19.62 -2.90 9.41
C LYS A 4 18.86 -3.67 8.34
N ALA A 5 19.58 -4.28 7.39
CA ALA A 5 18.95 -5.18 6.43
C ALA A 5 18.20 -6.30 7.18
N GLU A 6 16.88 -6.35 7.00
CA GLU A 6 16.00 -7.31 7.66
C GLU A 6 15.56 -8.38 6.68
N LYS A 7 15.35 -9.59 7.20
CA LYS A 7 14.78 -10.68 6.42
C LYS A 7 13.34 -10.35 6.07
N LEU A 8 13.01 -10.45 4.78
CA LEU A 8 11.66 -10.24 4.28
C LEU A 8 10.70 -11.28 4.86
N ASP A 9 9.53 -10.82 5.28
CA ASP A 9 8.41 -11.71 5.55
C ASP A 9 7.84 -12.30 4.24
N ASP A 10 7.03 -13.35 4.36
CA ASP A 10 6.46 -14.04 3.21
C ASP A 10 5.53 -13.16 2.38
N PHE A 11 4.92 -12.14 2.98
CA PHE A 11 3.99 -11.26 2.33
C PHE A 11 4.72 -10.30 1.40
N ILE A 12 5.72 -9.56 1.92
CA ILE A 12 6.57 -8.67 1.12
C ILE A 12 7.31 -9.45 0.06
N ARG A 13 7.82 -10.65 0.38
CA ARG A 13 8.51 -11.52 -0.59
C ARG A 13 7.62 -11.90 -1.78
N ARG A 14 6.36 -12.29 -1.53
CA ARG A 14 5.39 -12.57 -2.60
C ARG A 14 5.06 -11.31 -3.42
N GLY A 15 4.93 -10.17 -2.75
CA GLY A 15 4.67 -8.90 -3.43
C GLY A 15 5.81 -8.47 -4.34
N LEU A 16 7.05 -8.62 -3.88
CA LEU A 16 8.24 -8.33 -4.68
C LEU A 16 8.37 -9.28 -5.86
N TYR A 17 8.02 -10.56 -5.70
CA TYR A 17 7.96 -11.49 -6.82
C TYR A 17 7.00 -11.00 -7.91
N SER A 18 5.76 -10.62 -7.56
CA SER A 18 4.78 -10.07 -8.50
C SER A 18 5.26 -8.75 -9.10
N TYR A 19 5.85 -7.87 -8.29
CA TYR A 19 6.36 -6.57 -8.71
C TYR A 19 7.49 -6.67 -9.75
N TYR A 20 8.51 -7.49 -9.51
CA TYR A 20 9.63 -7.65 -10.46
C TYR A 20 9.25 -8.40 -11.72
N ASN A 21 8.24 -9.28 -11.64
CA ASN A 21 7.78 -10.10 -12.76
C ASN A 21 6.58 -9.51 -13.52
N LYS A 22 6.15 -8.27 -13.20
CA LYS A 22 4.93 -7.66 -13.76
C LYS A 22 4.91 -7.62 -15.29
N ASP A 23 6.00 -7.15 -15.90
CA ASP A 23 6.09 -6.99 -17.36
C ASP A 23 6.85 -8.14 -18.04
N GLN A 24 7.88 -8.64 -17.37
CA GLN A 24 8.71 -9.75 -17.84
C GLN A 24 9.24 -10.52 -16.65
N ARG A 25 9.44 -11.84 -16.80
CA ARG A 25 9.99 -12.67 -15.73
C ARG A 25 11.47 -12.33 -15.52
N ARG A 26 11.80 -11.74 -14.37
CA ARG A 26 13.16 -11.34 -13.96
C ARG A 26 13.65 -12.12 -12.76
N VAL A 27 12.75 -12.54 -11.87
CA VAL A 27 13.10 -13.20 -10.61
C VAL A 27 12.40 -14.54 -10.44
N HIS A 28 13.03 -15.44 -9.69
CA HIS A 28 12.48 -16.74 -9.28
C HIS A 28 12.64 -16.92 -7.76
N TYR A 29 11.88 -17.84 -7.16
CA TYR A 29 12.11 -18.17 -5.76
C TYR A 29 13.39 -19.00 -5.62
N PRO A 30 14.20 -18.81 -4.56
CA PRO A 30 15.46 -19.54 -4.40
C PRO A 30 15.36 -21.08 -4.41
N MET A 31 14.15 -21.62 -4.16
CA MET A 31 13.89 -23.08 -4.13
C MET A 31 13.20 -23.59 -5.41
N ASP A 32 13.07 -22.75 -6.46
CA ASP A 32 12.51 -23.18 -7.73
C ASP A 32 13.47 -24.19 -8.40
N GLN A 33 12.98 -25.40 -8.70
CA GLN A 33 13.82 -26.50 -9.23
C GLN A 33 14.27 -26.30 -10.68
N ASN A 34 13.51 -25.51 -11.46
CA ASN A 34 13.80 -25.22 -12.86
C ASN A 34 13.50 -23.74 -13.15
N PRO A 35 14.36 -22.81 -12.68
CA PRO A 35 14.13 -21.39 -12.88
C PRO A 35 14.25 -21.05 -14.37
N ALA A 36 13.46 -20.08 -14.82
CA ALA A 36 13.54 -19.63 -16.21
C ALA A 36 14.95 -19.07 -16.52
N PRO A 37 15.48 -19.28 -17.73
CA PRO A 37 16.77 -18.73 -18.13
C PRO A 37 16.81 -17.21 -17.93
N ASN A 38 17.99 -16.67 -17.59
CA ASN A 38 18.22 -15.23 -17.36
C ASN A 38 17.41 -14.60 -16.22
N THR A 39 16.90 -15.41 -15.30
CA THR A 39 16.28 -14.91 -14.06
C THR A 39 17.22 -15.04 -12.87
N SER A 40 17.09 -14.16 -11.89
CA SER A 40 17.88 -14.18 -10.65
C SER A 40 17.04 -14.63 -9.44
N PRO A 41 17.63 -15.30 -8.43
CA PRO A 41 16.90 -15.60 -7.20
C PRO A 41 16.47 -14.29 -6.53
N LEU A 42 15.23 -14.25 -6.05
CA LEU A 42 14.70 -13.12 -5.31
C LEU A 42 15.51 -12.93 -4.02
N ALA A 43 16.06 -11.73 -3.82
CA ALA A 43 16.80 -11.41 -2.61
C ALA A 43 15.89 -11.52 -1.38
N SER A 44 16.45 -12.00 -0.27
CA SER A 44 15.69 -12.35 0.93
C SER A 44 15.68 -11.26 1.98
N HIS A 45 16.36 -10.14 1.74
CA HIS A 45 16.54 -9.05 2.69
C HIS A 45 16.24 -7.71 2.05
N ALA A 46 15.76 -6.76 2.85
CA ALA A 46 15.55 -5.37 2.47
C ALA A 46 15.98 -4.43 3.60
N GLU A 47 16.30 -3.20 3.25
CA GLU A 47 16.52 -2.11 4.22
C GLU A 47 15.17 -1.50 4.56
N ILE A 48 14.71 -1.66 5.81
CA ILE A 48 13.39 -1.22 6.27
C ILE A 48 13.49 0.18 6.90
N TYR A 49 12.50 1.03 6.64
CA TYR A 49 12.43 2.38 7.14
C TYR A 49 11.24 2.56 8.08
N ASN A 50 11.51 3.16 9.23
CA ASN A 50 10.50 3.50 10.23
C ASN A 50 9.51 4.58 9.75
N PHE A 51 9.90 5.41 8.78
CA PHE A 51 9.04 6.40 8.15
C PHE A 51 9.62 6.85 6.81
N ALA A 52 8.80 7.50 6.00
CA ALA A 52 9.22 8.30 4.85
C ALA A 52 8.40 9.58 4.74
N LEU A 53 8.75 10.44 3.79
CA LEU A 53 8.01 11.65 3.48
C LEU A 53 7.17 11.43 2.22
N LEU A 54 5.88 11.76 2.31
CA LEU A 54 4.94 11.86 1.19
C LEU A 54 4.35 13.27 1.24
N ASP A 55 4.59 14.08 0.22
CA ASP A 55 4.17 15.49 0.13
C ASP A 55 4.56 16.33 1.36
N GLY A 56 5.77 16.09 1.88
CA GLY A 56 6.29 16.76 3.07
C GLY A 56 5.66 16.30 4.39
N ARG A 57 4.75 15.31 4.37
CA ARG A 57 4.20 14.69 5.57
C ARG A 57 4.90 13.38 5.88
N ARG A 58 5.11 13.13 7.17
CA ARG A 58 5.68 11.87 7.65
C ARG A 58 4.63 10.76 7.56
N ILE A 59 4.92 9.75 6.75
CA ILE A 59 4.18 8.48 6.70
C ILE A 59 4.91 7.45 7.53
N THR A 60 4.20 6.88 8.51
CA THR A 60 4.75 5.86 9.41
C THR A 60 3.98 4.56 9.17
N PRO A 61 4.63 3.44 8.85
CA PRO A 61 3.95 2.16 8.67
C PRO A 61 3.18 1.72 9.92
N THR A 62 2.05 1.03 9.73
CA THR A 62 1.37 0.35 10.83
C THR A 62 2.24 -0.80 11.34
N SER A 63 2.67 -0.75 12.60
CA SER A 63 3.27 -1.92 13.24
C SER A 63 2.18 -2.77 13.91
N ARG A 64 2.46 -4.06 14.16
CA ARG A 64 1.55 -4.91 14.95
C ARG A 64 1.30 -4.34 16.36
N SER A 65 2.24 -3.55 16.91
CA SER A 65 2.15 -2.93 18.23
C SER A 65 1.52 -1.53 18.24
N SER A 66 1.39 -0.85 17.08
CA SER A 66 0.92 0.54 16.96
C SER A 66 -0.44 0.69 16.28
N ARG A 67 -1.26 -0.37 16.22
CA ARG A 67 -2.58 -0.34 15.54
C ARG A 67 -3.49 0.82 15.98
N ASN A 68 -3.28 1.38 17.17
CA ASN A 68 -4.05 2.48 17.72
C ASN A 68 -3.53 3.89 17.37
N THR A 69 -2.34 4.04 16.76
CA THR A 69 -1.69 5.36 16.55
C THR A 69 -1.30 5.68 15.11
N ALA A 70 -1.43 4.75 14.17
CA ALA A 70 -0.94 4.94 12.80
C ALA A 70 -1.95 5.63 11.86
N GLY A 71 -2.65 6.67 12.30
CA GLY A 71 -3.44 7.52 11.38
C GLY A 71 -2.59 8.07 10.23
N SER A 72 -1.29 8.25 10.47
CA SER A 72 -0.33 8.66 9.46
C SER A 72 0.03 7.62 8.40
N SER A 73 -0.49 6.38 8.49
CA SER A 73 -0.17 5.28 7.56
C SER A 73 -1.13 5.19 6.37
N ILE A 74 -2.24 5.93 6.40
CA ILE A 74 -3.27 5.82 5.38
C ILE A 74 -2.88 6.67 4.18
N VAL A 75 -2.86 6.04 3.01
CA VAL A 75 -2.44 6.67 1.76
C VAL A 75 -3.44 6.41 0.66
N GLN A 76 -3.45 7.30 -0.33
CA GLN A 76 -4.18 7.13 -1.57
C GLN A 76 -3.23 6.83 -2.71
N ALA A 77 -3.62 5.93 -3.61
CA ALA A 77 -3.03 5.80 -4.94
C ALA A 77 -4.09 6.00 -6.02
N ARG A 78 -3.67 6.43 -7.22
CA ARG A 78 -4.50 6.47 -8.42
C ARG A 78 -3.95 5.48 -9.43
N ILE A 79 -4.67 4.39 -9.69
CA ILE A 79 -4.28 3.34 -10.62
C ILE A 79 -5.40 3.19 -11.65
N ALA A 80 -5.08 3.29 -12.95
CA ALA A 80 -6.05 3.23 -14.04
C ALA A 80 -7.30 4.12 -13.81
N ASN A 81 -7.07 5.35 -13.32
CA ASN A 81 -8.09 6.34 -12.97
C ASN A 81 -9.05 5.95 -11.82
N LYS A 82 -8.75 4.88 -11.07
CA LYS A 82 -9.46 4.51 -9.85
C LYS A 82 -8.66 4.94 -8.62
N ARG A 83 -9.37 5.39 -7.58
CA ARG A 83 -8.78 5.71 -6.27
C ARG A 83 -8.77 4.46 -5.41
N TYR A 84 -7.64 4.24 -4.76
CA TYR A 84 -7.46 3.19 -3.78
C TYR A 84 -6.96 3.83 -2.49
N ALA A 85 -7.58 3.49 -1.36
CA ALA A 85 -7.07 3.82 -0.03
C ALA A 85 -6.41 2.58 0.57
N GLY A 86 -5.27 2.75 1.23
CA GLY A 86 -4.53 1.64 1.82
C GLY A 86 -3.75 2.04 3.06
N GLU A 87 -3.43 1.03 3.87
CA GLU A 87 -2.53 1.15 5.01
C GLU A 87 -1.11 0.74 4.59
N ILE A 88 -0.14 1.64 4.76
CA ILE A 88 1.27 1.26 4.60
C ILE A 88 1.66 0.29 5.73
N ARG A 89 2.06 -0.93 5.34
CA ARG A 89 2.56 -1.98 6.24
C ARG A 89 4.06 -1.93 6.44
N SER A 90 4.80 -1.55 5.40
CA SER A 90 6.26 -1.40 5.46
C SER A 90 6.73 -0.42 4.39
N ILE A 91 7.83 0.28 4.66
CA ILE A 91 8.55 1.13 3.71
C ILE A 91 9.97 0.60 3.66
N PHE A 92 10.48 0.34 2.46
CA PHE A 92 11.76 -0.34 2.33
C PHE A 92 12.46 -0.09 0.99
N VAL A 93 13.76 -0.34 0.96
CA VAL A 93 14.56 -0.44 -0.27
C VAL A 93 14.96 -1.90 -0.44
N HIS A 94 14.75 -2.45 -1.64
CA HIS A 94 15.06 -3.84 -1.94
C HIS A 94 16.05 -3.95 -3.10
N ARG A 95 17.30 -4.30 -2.77
CA ARG A 95 18.37 -4.50 -3.77
C ARG A 95 18.23 -5.87 -4.40
N GLN A 96 17.76 -5.92 -5.65
CA GLN A 96 17.60 -7.16 -6.40
C GLN A 96 18.76 -7.32 -7.40
N PRO A 97 19.63 -8.33 -7.24
CA PRO A 97 20.66 -8.64 -8.22
C PRO A 97 20.08 -8.81 -9.63
N GLY A 98 20.76 -8.25 -10.64
CA GLY A 98 20.31 -8.33 -12.04
C GLY A 98 19.14 -7.41 -12.41
N VAL A 99 18.61 -6.62 -11.48
CA VAL A 99 17.58 -5.61 -11.76
C VAL A 99 18.16 -4.21 -11.52
N PRO A 100 18.39 -3.43 -12.61
CA PRO A 100 18.86 -2.05 -12.51
C PRO A 100 17.97 -1.20 -11.60
N ASP A 101 18.56 -0.22 -10.91
CA ASP A 101 17.91 0.81 -10.08
C ASP A 101 17.07 0.30 -8.89
N SER A 102 17.07 -1.02 -8.64
CA SER A 102 16.35 -1.63 -7.53
C SER A 102 16.81 -1.12 -6.17
N SER A 103 18.08 -0.73 -6.05
CA SER A 103 18.69 -0.20 -4.83
C SER A 103 18.39 1.26 -4.51
N GLU A 104 17.82 2.01 -5.45
CA GLU A 104 17.53 3.45 -5.28
C GLU A 104 16.03 3.71 -5.11
N THR A 105 15.22 2.68 -5.36
CA THR A 105 13.77 2.80 -5.34
C THR A 105 13.22 2.55 -3.93
N LEU A 106 12.57 3.57 -3.37
CA LEU A 106 11.82 3.43 -2.14
C LEU A 106 10.44 2.81 -2.42
N LEU A 107 10.22 1.63 -1.88
CA LEU A 107 8.99 0.84 -2.04
C LEU A 107 8.14 0.90 -0.78
N ALA A 108 6.84 0.72 -0.97
CA ALA A 108 5.87 0.54 0.11
C ALA A 108 5.10 -0.77 -0.09
N SER A 109 4.95 -1.54 0.98
CA SER A 109 3.97 -2.62 1.08
C SER A 109 2.68 -2.08 1.64
N ILE A 110 1.56 -2.33 0.96
CA ILE A 110 0.28 -1.67 1.23
C ILE A 110 -0.81 -2.73 1.37
N ALA A 111 -1.57 -2.64 2.44
CA ALA A 111 -2.82 -3.36 2.61
C ALA A 111 -3.97 -2.44 2.16
N TRP A 112 -4.54 -2.72 0.99
CA TRP A 112 -5.58 -1.92 0.39
C TRP A 112 -6.93 -2.15 1.06
N MET A 113 -7.63 -1.08 1.41
CA MET A 113 -8.95 -1.15 2.05
C MET A 113 -9.97 -1.67 1.04
N LYS A 114 -10.92 -2.49 1.53
CA LYS A 114 -12.04 -2.95 0.71
C LYS A 114 -13.12 -1.87 0.65
N ARG A 115 -13.51 -1.47 -0.57
CA ARG A 115 -14.54 -0.45 -0.77
C ARG A 115 -15.88 -0.92 -0.21
N SER A 116 -16.61 -0.01 0.43
CA SER A 116 -17.96 -0.27 0.93
C SER A 116 -18.99 0.05 -0.14
N ASP A 117 -19.99 -0.84 -0.31
CA ASP A 117 -21.20 -0.53 -1.09
C ASP A 117 -22.21 0.29 -0.27
N TYR A 118 -21.98 0.43 1.04
CA TYR A 118 -22.79 1.23 1.95
C TYR A 118 -22.27 2.67 2.06
N THR A 119 -23.21 3.60 2.19
CA THR A 119 -23.01 5.02 2.45
C THR A 119 -23.67 5.40 3.78
N PRO A 120 -23.08 6.31 4.58
CA PRO A 120 -23.69 6.80 5.82
C PRO A 120 -24.79 7.83 5.60
N LEU A 121 -25.01 8.25 4.35
CA LEU A 121 -26.00 9.25 3.97
C LEU A 121 -27.04 8.61 3.05
N ASP A 122 -28.31 8.94 3.27
CA ASP A 122 -29.41 8.58 2.37
C ASP A 122 -29.26 9.22 0.97
N ASN A 123 -28.54 10.35 0.89
CA ASN A 123 -28.17 11.01 -0.36
C ASN A 123 -26.71 11.52 -0.31
N PRO A 124 -25.71 10.64 -0.56
CA PRO A 124 -24.30 11.00 -0.45
C PRO A 124 -23.85 11.98 -1.55
N VAL A 125 -24.43 11.81 -2.75
CA VAL A 125 -24.24 12.68 -3.93
C VAL A 125 -24.52 14.13 -3.55
N PHE A 126 -25.53 14.40 -2.72
CA PHE A 126 -25.91 15.78 -2.40
C PHE A 126 -24.94 16.52 -1.46
N ILE A 127 -24.20 15.82 -0.60
CA ILE A 127 -23.33 16.46 0.41
C ILE A 127 -21.88 16.45 -0.04
N TRP A 128 -21.35 15.30 -0.45
CA TRP A 128 -19.92 15.19 -0.77
C TRP A 128 -19.58 15.66 -2.19
N ASP A 129 -20.50 15.56 -3.16
CA ASP A 129 -20.23 16.07 -4.52
C ASP A 129 -20.20 17.59 -4.57
N ARG A 130 -20.65 18.28 -3.51
CA ARG A 130 -20.45 19.74 -3.37
C ARG A 130 -19.03 20.11 -3.01
N PHE A 131 -18.26 19.15 -2.48
CA PHE A 131 -16.89 19.33 -2.03
C PHE A 131 -15.99 18.21 -2.61
N PRO A 132 -15.91 18.07 -3.94
CA PRO A 132 -15.14 17.01 -4.58
C PRO A 132 -13.66 17.04 -4.22
N GLU A 133 -13.15 18.21 -3.83
CA GLU A 133 -11.80 18.42 -3.32
C GLU A 133 -11.50 17.65 -2.02
N LEU A 134 -12.51 17.30 -1.22
CA LEU A 134 -12.32 16.50 -0.01
C LEU A 134 -12.07 15.01 -0.34
N GLY A 135 -12.41 14.56 -1.55
CA GLY A 135 -12.16 13.20 -2.00
C GLY A 135 -12.73 12.13 -1.05
N VAL A 136 -13.93 12.35 -0.51
CA VAL A 136 -14.50 11.49 0.52
C VAL A 136 -14.90 10.12 -0.04
N GLU A 137 -14.43 9.04 0.59
CA GLU A 137 -14.78 7.66 0.23
C GLU A 137 -15.07 6.80 1.47
N THR A 138 -15.86 5.75 1.30
CA THR A 138 -16.25 4.80 2.37
C THR A 138 -15.70 3.40 2.12
N TRP A 139 -15.33 2.74 3.21
CA TRP A 139 -14.65 1.44 3.18
C TRP A 139 -15.21 0.51 4.25
N GLU A 140 -15.22 -0.79 3.97
CA GLU A 140 -15.62 -1.80 4.95
C GLU A 140 -14.67 -1.75 6.16
N LEU A 141 -15.23 -1.71 7.37
CA LEU A 141 -14.46 -1.58 8.60
C LEU A 141 -13.52 -2.78 8.81
N ASN A 142 -12.21 -2.52 8.92
CA ASN A 142 -11.16 -3.53 9.13
C ASN A 142 -11.06 -4.60 8.02
N GLN A 143 -11.61 -4.33 6.84
CA GLN A 143 -11.53 -5.24 5.69
C GLN A 143 -10.55 -4.71 4.66
N PHE A 144 -9.73 -5.61 4.15
CA PHE A 144 -8.72 -5.33 3.14
C PHE A 144 -8.94 -6.23 1.92
N VAL A 145 -8.56 -5.73 0.75
CA VAL A 145 -8.53 -6.53 -0.49
C VAL A 145 -7.57 -7.70 -0.30
N ASP A 146 -7.91 -8.83 -0.92
CA ASP A 146 -7.03 -10.00 -0.93
C ASP A 146 -5.65 -9.60 -1.47
N PRO A 147 -4.56 -9.81 -0.71
CA PRO A 147 -3.19 -9.54 -1.16
C PRO A 147 -2.77 -10.35 -2.39
N LEU A 148 -3.50 -11.43 -2.71
CA LEU A 148 -3.31 -12.22 -3.92
C LEU A 148 -4.06 -11.65 -5.14
N SER A 149 -4.88 -10.61 -4.95
CA SER A 149 -5.46 -9.87 -6.07
C SER A 149 -4.38 -9.21 -6.91
N HIS A 150 -4.58 -9.19 -8.23
CA HIS A 150 -3.66 -8.49 -9.15
C HIS A 150 -3.80 -6.96 -9.11
N ASP A 151 -4.96 -6.45 -8.71
CA ASP A 151 -5.26 -5.02 -8.66
C ASP A 151 -6.03 -4.71 -7.36
N PRO A 152 -5.59 -3.73 -6.56
CA PRO A 152 -4.34 -2.97 -6.66
C PRO A 152 -3.08 -3.77 -6.28
N PRO A 153 -1.89 -3.43 -6.83
CA PRO A 153 -0.65 -4.11 -6.51
C PRO A 153 -0.25 -3.85 -5.05
N MET A 154 0.17 -4.91 -4.37
CA MET A 154 0.58 -4.86 -2.96
C MET A 154 1.88 -4.09 -2.71
N ILE A 155 2.78 -4.08 -3.70
CA ILE A 155 4.03 -3.31 -3.66
C ILE A 155 3.95 -2.19 -4.69
N MET A 156 4.23 -0.97 -4.26
CA MET A 156 4.30 0.22 -5.11
C MET A 156 5.53 1.04 -4.79
N HIS A 157 5.95 1.90 -5.73
CA HIS A 157 6.91 2.93 -5.39
C HIS A 157 6.23 3.93 -4.47
N LEU A 158 6.93 4.40 -3.44
CA LEU A 158 6.38 5.40 -2.54
C LEU A 158 6.00 6.69 -3.31
N ARG A 159 6.76 7.04 -4.35
CA ARG A 159 6.50 8.21 -5.21
C ARG A 159 5.24 8.10 -6.07
N ASP A 160 4.71 6.89 -6.28
CA ASP A 160 3.49 6.66 -7.06
C ASP A 160 2.23 6.79 -6.18
N LEU A 161 2.41 6.95 -4.86
CA LEU A 161 1.33 7.32 -3.97
C LEU A 161 0.97 8.77 -4.18
N HIS A 162 -0.33 9.05 -4.18
CA HIS A 162 -0.86 10.36 -4.52
C HIS A 162 -0.82 11.32 -3.34
N CYS A 163 -1.25 10.87 -2.15
CA CYS A 163 -1.27 11.70 -0.95
C CYS A 163 -1.53 10.84 0.30
N GLN A 164 -1.41 11.47 1.47
CA GLN A 164 -1.92 10.92 2.74
C GLN A 164 -3.45 11.11 2.84
N LEU A 165 -4.11 10.17 3.50
CA LEU A 165 -5.54 10.27 3.83
C LEU A 165 -5.74 10.47 5.34
N SER A 166 -6.77 11.23 5.69
CA SER A 166 -7.36 11.19 7.02
C SER A 166 -8.41 10.08 7.05
N ARG A 167 -8.55 9.37 8.18
CA ARG A 167 -9.55 8.30 8.36
C ARG A 167 -10.36 8.53 9.63
N GLY A 168 -11.68 8.47 9.49
CA GLY A 168 -12.63 8.36 10.59
C GLY A 168 -13.33 6.99 10.60
N THR A 169 -14.00 6.69 11.71
CA THR A 169 -14.90 5.54 11.83
C THR A 169 -16.32 6.04 11.97
N VAL A 170 -17.22 5.48 11.15
CA VAL A 170 -18.66 5.72 11.23
C VAL A 170 -19.30 4.57 12.00
N THR A 171 -19.90 4.89 13.15
CA THR A 171 -20.48 3.90 14.08
C THR A 171 -22.00 3.96 14.19
N HIS A 172 -22.66 4.87 13.47
CA HIS A 172 -24.11 5.06 13.46
C HIS A 172 -24.81 4.40 12.26
N THR A 173 -24.06 3.66 11.45
CA THR A 173 -24.55 2.90 10.30
C THR A 173 -24.48 1.41 10.59
N VAL A 174 -25.31 0.61 9.93
CA VAL A 174 -25.16 -0.85 9.92
C VAL A 174 -24.93 -1.29 8.47
N PRO A 175 -23.72 -1.79 8.13
CA PRO A 175 -22.56 -2.01 9.00
C PRO A 175 -21.81 -0.72 9.38
N ASN A 176 -20.99 -0.79 10.44
CA ASN A 176 -19.97 0.23 10.72
C ASN A 176 -18.96 0.28 9.57
N MET A 177 -18.42 1.46 9.29
CA MET A 177 -17.52 1.67 8.15
C MET A 177 -16.39 2.63 8.47
N TRP A 178 -15.34 2.60 7.66
CA TRP A 178 -14.37 3.68 7.60
C TRP A 178 -14.81 4.74 6.60
N ILE A 179 -14.47 5.99 6.90
CA ILE A 179 -14.60 7.12 6.00
C ILE A 179 -13.22 7.77 5.85
N THR A 180 -12.81 8.06 4.63
CA THR A 180 -11.54 8.73 4.35
C THR A 180 -11.76 10.05 3.66
N ALA A 181 -10.87 11.01 3.90
CA ALA A 181 -10.80 12.27 3.16
C ALA A 181 -9.35 12.53 2.75
N THR A 182 -9.17 13.13 1.56
CA THR A 182 -7.84 13.48 1.06
C THR A 182 -7.21 14.58 1.91
N MET A 183 -5.89 14.50 2.05
CA MET A 183 -5.09 15.59 2.59
C MET A 183 -4.21 16.23 1.52
N ASP A 184 -4.52 16.02 0.24
CA ASP A 184 -3.85 16.66 -0.89
C ASP A 184 -3.84 18.20 -0.74
N ARG A 185 -2.83 18.86 -1.31
CA ARG A 185 -2.64 20.32 -1.19
C ARG A 185 -3.04 21.06 -2.46
#